data_AF-A0A5C6M2B7-F1
#
_entry.id   AF-A0A5C6M2B7-F1
#
_cell.length_a   1.000
_cell.length_b   1.000
_cell.length_c   1.000
_cell.angle_alpha   90.00
_cell.angle_beta   90.00
_cell.angle_gamma   90.00
#
_symmetry.space_group_name_H-M   'P 1'
#
loop_
_entity.id
_entity.type
_entity.pdbx_description
1 polymer ?
#
loop_
_entity_poly.entity_id
_entity_poly.type
_entity_poly.pdbx_seq_one_letter_code
_entity_poly.pdbx_strand_id
1 'polypeptide(L)'
;MLVPDDKTRYSSDRFFAIRVVYPDGENDTTREGLLLIVKSCLLSSDPFELQQHRKEFAAFPNDPTSDQFLAPDKFEAYRFLGFTWACELAVRW
;
A
#
# COMPACT_ATOMS: atom_id res chain seq x y z
N MET A 1 0.03 12.32 2.04
CA MET A 1 1.27 11.51 2.22
C MET A 1 0.87 10.16 2.79
N LEU A 2 1.70 9.11 2.71
CA LEU A 2 1.43 7.72 3.20
C LEU A 2 1.09 7.60 4.72
N VAL A 3 0.89 8.73 5.38
CA VAL A 3 0.44 8.87 6.75
C VAL A 3 -1.10 8.98 6.69
N PRO A 4 -1.83 8.04 7.31
CA PRO A 4 -3.27 8.16 7.42
C PRO A 4 -3.67 9.41 8.21
N ASP A 5 -4.75 10.06 7.81
CA ASP A 5 -5.35 11.16 8.55
C ASP A 5 -5.80 10.69 9.95
N ASP A 6 -5.57 11.50 10.98
CA ASP A 6 -5.80 11.08 12.37
C ASP A 6 -7.28 10.83 12.70
N LYS A 7 -8.21 11.49 11.99
CA LYS A 7 -9.65 11.39 12.24
C LYS A 7 -10.30 10.27 11.43
N THR A 8 -9.97 10.20 10.15
CA THR A 8 -10.59 9.25 9.20
C THR A 8 -9.79 7.96 9.08
N ARG A 9 -8.51 7.96 9.46
CA ARG A 9 -7.55 6.85 9.29
C ARG A 9 -7.39 6.42 7.83
N TYR A 10 -7.79 7.28 6.89
CA TYR A 10 -7.54 7.09 5.46
C TYR A 10 -6.26 7.82 5.03
N SER A 11 -5.52 7.20 4.13
CA SER A 11 -4.40 7.86 3.45
C SER A 11 -4.91 8.64 2.24
N SER A 12 -4.11 9.60 1.77
CA SER A 12 -4.39 10.30 0.50
C SER A 12 -3.85 9.55 -0.72
N ASP A 13 -2.88 8.67 -0.51
CA ASP A 13 -2.24 7.85 -1.55
C ASP A 13 -1.71 6.55 -0.92
N ARG A 14 -1.48 5.52 -1.74
CA ARG A 14 -1.01 4.19 -1.33
C ARG A 14 0.45 3.95 -1.63
N PHE A 15 0.99 4.72 -2.57
CA PHE A 15 2.37 4.59 -2.97
C PHE A 15 3.02 5.94 -3.24
N PHE A 16 4.35 5.95 -3.16
CA PHE A 16 5.18 7.07 -3.54
C PHE A 16 6.33 6.54 -4.40
N ALA A 17 6.51 7.13 -5.58
CA ALA A 17 7.49 6.67 -6.56
C ALA A 17 8.50 7.79 -6.85
N ILE A 18 9.78 7.44 -6.84
CA ILE A 18 10.88 8.35 -7.13
C ILE A 18 11.81 7.70 -8.14
N ARG A 19 12.23 8.48 -9.15
CA ARG A 19 13.33 8.07 -10.03
C ARG A 19 14.67 8.30 -9.32
N VAL A 20 15.49 7.28 -9.30
CA VAL A 20 16.84 7.31 -8.73
C VAL A 20 17.84 7.25 -9.88
N VAL A 21 18.66 8.27 -10.01
CA VAL A 21 19.79 8.26 -10.94
C VAL A 21 21.02 7.77 -10.16
N TYR A 22 21.58 6.66 -10.60
CA TYR A 22 22.81 6.13 -10.02
C TYR A 22 24.02 6.80 -10.68
N PRO A 23 25.12 7.03 -9.94
CA PRO A 23 26.36 7.56 -10.51
C PRO A 23 26.86 6.68 -11.66
N ASP A 24 27.46 7.30 -12.68
CA ASP A 24 28.07 6.58 -13.79
C ASP A 24 29.23 5.71 -13.27
N GLY A 25 29.23 4.42 -13.65
CA GLY A 25 30.34 3.51 -13.41
C GLY A 25 31.36 3.54 -14.54
N GLU A 26 32.40 2.71 -14.49
CA GLU A 26 33.48 2.64 -15.51
C GLU A 26 33.00 2.48 -16.98
N ASN A 27 31.73 2.11 -17.21
CA ASN A 27 31.14 1.90 -18.54
C ASN A 27 30.30 3.08 -19.08
N ASP A 28 30.41 4.27 -18.50
CA ASP A 28 29.86 5.54 -19.05
C ASP A 28 28.36 5.47 -19.46
N THR A 29 27.59 4.66 -18.73
CA THR A 29 26.15 4.48 -18.96
C THR A 29 25.40 4.92 -17.72
N THR A 30 24.64 6.01 -17.84
CA THR A 30 23.74 6.46 -16.78
C THR A 30 22.67 5.42 -16.50
N ARG A 31 22.61 4.97 -15.25
CA ARG A 31 21.63 3.98 -14.79
C ARG A 31 20.52 4.68 -14.03
N GLU A 32 19.30 4.53 -14.52
CA GLU A 32 18.09 4.93 -13.78
C GLU A 32 17.47 3.73 -13.08
N GLY A 33 16.94 3.94 -11.88
CA GLY A 33 16.08 3.01 -11.16
C GLY A 33 14.83 3.69 -10.63
N LEU A 34 13.88 2.87 -10.17
CA LEU A 34 12.64 3.33 -9.55
C LEU A 34 12.63 2.88 -8.08
N LEU A 35 12.51 3.83 -7.16
CA LEU A 35 12.19 3.55 -5.77
C LEU A 35 10.68 3.69 -5.58
N LEU A 36 10.00 2.57 -5.34
CA LEU A 36 8.59 2.53 -5.02
C LEU A 36 8.40 2.24 -3.53
N ILE A 37 7.81 3.18 -2.81
CA ILE A 37 7.41 2.99 -1.42
C ILE A 37 5.92 2.68 -1.42
N VAL A 38 5.55 1.53 -0.85
CA VAL A 38 4.17 1.07 -0.72
C VAL A 38 3.89 0.79 0.76
N LYS A 39 2.74 1.21 1.28
CA LYS A 39 2.36 0.98 2.68
C LYS A 39 0.88 0.66 2.80
N SER A 40 0.54 -0.46 3.47
CA SER A 40 -0.84 -0.90 3.82
C SER A 40 -1.68 0.22 4.46
N CYS A 41 -2.68 0.74 3.74
CA CYS A 41 -3.54 1.84 4.15
C CYS A 41 -4.86 1.88 3.36
N LEU A 42 -5.94 2.29 4.01
CA LEU A 42 -7.21 2.47 3.32
C LEU A 42 -7.28 3.87 2.69
N LEU A 43 -7.88 3.96 1.53
CA LEU A 43 -8.33 5.21 0.91
C LEU A 43 -9.85 5.32 1.10
N SER A 44 -10.36 6.55 1.05
CA SER A 44 -11.81 6.77 1.04
C SER A 44 -12.50 6.18 -0.20
N SER A 45 -11.75 5.93 -1.27
CA SER A 45 -12.20 5.30 -2.51
C SER A 45 -12.11 3.77 -2.49
N ASP A 46 -11.66 3.15 -1.38
CA ASP A 46 -11.64 1.69 -1.28
C ASP A 46 -13.05 1.11 -1.32
N PRO A 47 -13.21 -0.11 -1.86
CA PRO A 47 -14.45 -0.88 -1.78
C PRO A 47 -15.08 -0.85 -0.39
N PHE A 48 -16.41 -0.79 -0.36
CA PHE A 48 -17.18 -0.67 0.89
C PHE A 48 -16.88 -1.82 1.85
N GLU A 49 -16.65 -3.02 1.33
CA GLU A 49 -16.31 -4.22 2.09
C GLU A 49 -15.04 -4.03 2.93
N LEU A 50 -14.01 -3.38 2.37
CA LEU A 50 -12.76 -3.10 3.09
C LEU A 50 -12.96 -2.02 4.15
N GLN A 51 -13.78 -1.01 3.86
CA GLN A 51 -14.15 0.01 4.85
C GLN A 51 -14.95 -0.58 6.00
N GLN A 52 -15.86 -1.53 5.71
CA GLN A 52 -16.65 -2.21 6.72
C GLN A 52 -15.77 -3.15 7.56
N HIS A 53 -14.87 -3.92 6.92
CA HIS A 53 -13.91 -4.76 7.62
C HIS A 53 -13.05 -3.95 8.61
N ARG A 54 -12.66 -2.72 8.24
CA ARG A 54 -11.93 -1.82 9.15
C ARG A 54 -12.75 -1.37 10.38
N LYS A 55 -14.06 -1.24 10.25
CA LYS A 55 -14.93 -0.90 11.38
C LYS A 55 -15.04 -2.06 12.36
N GLU A 56 -15.04 -3.28 11.85
CA GLU A 56 -15.09 -4.51 12.64
C GLU A 56 -13.71 -4.84 13.26
N PHE A 57 -12.63 -4.60 12.52
CA PHE A 57 -11.26 -4.90 12.94
C PHE A 57 -10.39 -3.64 12.95
N ALA A 58 -10.28 -3.02 14.13
CA ALA A 58 -9.64 -1.71 14.26
C ALA A 58 -8.14 -1.68 13.92
N ALA A 59 -7.46 -2.82 13.96
CA ALA A 59 -6.04 -2.91 13.62
C ALA A 59 -5.80 -2.97 12.11
N PHE A 60 -6.77 -3.41 11.31
CA PHE A 60 -6.65 -3.52 9.86
C PHE A 60 -6.31 -2.16 9.21
N PRO A 61 -5.53 -2.08 8.13
CA PRO A 61 -4.66 -3.12 7.55
C PRO A 61 -3.23 -3.07 8.14
N ASN A 62 -3.10 -2.76 9.43
CA ASN A 62 -1.84 -2.67 10.18
C ASN A 62 -1.87 -3.62 11.40
N ASP A 63 -2.39 -4.83 11.19
CA ASP A 63 -2.35 -5.86 12.23
C ASP A 63 -0.90 -6.14 12.66
N PRO A 64 -0.65 -6.40 13.95
CA PRO A 64 0.69 -6.63 14.44
C PRO A 64 1.28 -7.91 13.82
N THR A 65 2.55 -7.85 13.43
CA THR A 65 3.26 -8.99 12.81
C THR A 65 3.49 -10.17 13.77
N SER A 66 3.11 -10.03 15.05
CA SER A 66 3.10 -11.12 16.02
C SER A 66 2.01 -12.14 15.75
N ASP A 67 0.91 -11.75 15.09
CA ASP A 67 -0.15 -12.66 14.66
C ASP A 67 0.15 -13.19 13.26
N GLN A 68 0.63 -14.43 13.20
CA GLN A 68 1.02 -15.09 11.94
C GLN A 68 -0.10 -15.96 11.34
N PHE A 69 -1.19 -16.17 12.07
CA PHE A 69 -2.30 -17.04 11.67
C PHE A 69 -3.59 -16.23 11.56
N LEU A 70 -3.68 -15.46 10.48
CA LEU A 70 -4.89 -14.71 10.17
C LEU A 70 -6.05 -15.67 9.95
N ALA A 71 -7.20 -15.36 10.54
CA ALA A 71 -8.44 -16.01 10.20
C ALA A 71 -8.78 -15.79 8.71
N PRO A 72 -9.52 -16.71 8.05
CA PRO A 72 -9.74 -16.65 6.61
C PRO A 72 -10.36 -15.35 6.10
N ASP A 73 -11.27 -14.76 6.87
CA ASP A 73 -11.91 -13.48 6.58
C ASP A 73 -10.90 -12.33 6.53
N LYS A 74 -9.99 -12.27 7.51
CA LYS A 74 -8.91 -11.27 7.56
C LYS A 74 -7.91 -11.48 6.41
N PHE A 75 -7.56 -12.73 6.11
CA PHE A 75 -6.70 -13.05 4.97
C PHE A 75 -7.30 -12.56 3.65
N GLU A 76 -8.60 -12.82 3.42
CA GLU A 76 -9.31 -12.35 2.22
C GLU A 76 -9.38 -10.82 2.15
N ALA A 77 -9.57 -10.14 3.29
CA ALA A 77 -9.54 -8.68 3.32
C ALA A 77 -8.19 -8.10 2.88
N TYR A 78 -7.07 -8.67 3.33
CA TYR A 78 -5.73 -8.28 2.87
C TYR A 78 -5.51 -8.60 1.38
N ARG A 79 -5.95 -9.77 0.92
CA ARG A 79 -5.85 -10.16 -0.49
C ARG A 79 -6.63 -9.18 -1.38
N PHE A 80 -7.85 -8.84 -0.99
CA PHE A 80 -8.69 -7.92 -1.75
C PHE A 80 -8.12 -6.50 -1.75
N LEU A 81 -7.64 -6.00 -0.60
CA LEU A 81 -6.94 -4.72 -0.51
C LEU A 81 -5.74 -4.67 -1.47
N GLY A 82 -4.87 -5.69 -1.44
CA GLY A 82 -3.72 -5.77 -2.32
C GLY A 82 -4.10 -5.82 -3.81
N PHE A 83 -5.17 -6.53 -4.17
CA PHE A 83 -5.68 -6.56 -5.53
C PHE A 83 -6.14 -5.18 -6.01
N THR A 84 -6.95 -4.47 -5.21
CA THR A 84 -7.41 -3.12 -5.56
C THR A 84 -6.24 -2.17 -5.83
N TRP A 85 -5.14 -2.32 -5.09
CA TRP A 85 -3.97 -1.46 -5.24
C TRP A 85 -3.15 -1.80 -6.47
N ALA A 86 -2.97 -3.09 -6.75
CA ALA A 86 -2.26 -3.53 -7.94
C ALA A 86 -2.97 -3.03 -9.20
N CYS A 87 -4.31 -3.08 -9.22
CA CYS A 87 -5.11 -2.49 -10.29
C CYS A 87 -4.90 -0.98 -10.42
N GLU A 88 -4.85 -0.23 -9.32
CA GLU A 88 -4.60 1.22 -9.37
C GLU A 88 -3.17 1.55 -9.86
N LEU A 89 -2.17 0.83 -9.36
CA LEU A 89 -0.77 1.00 -9.75
C LEU A 89 -0.59 0.77 -11.26
N ALA A 90 -1.22 -0.29 -11.80
CA ALA A 90 -1.14 -0.66 -13.21
C ALA A 90 -1.78 0.36 -14.18
N VAL A 91 -2.57 1.31 -13.68
CA VAL A 91 -3.15 2.40 -14.49
C VAL A 91 -2.26 3.64 -14.47
N ARG A 92 -1.45 3.82 -13.41
CA ARG A 92 -0.60 5.01 -13.23
C ARG A 92 0.79 4.88 -13.87
N TRP A 93 1.19 3.68 -14.30
CA TRP A 93 2.50 3.36 -14.89
C TRP A 93 2.33 2.31 -15.99
#